data_AF-A0AAJ1SVZ3-F1
#
_entry.id   AF-A0AAJ1SVZ3-F1
#
_cell.length_a   1.000
_cell.length_b   1.000
_cell.length_c   1.000
_cell.angle_alpha   90.00
_cell.angle_beta   90.00
_cell.angle_gamma   90.00
#
_symmetry.space_group_name_H-M   'P 1'
#
loop_
_entity.id
_entity.type
_entity.pdbx_description
1 polymer ?
#
loop_
_entity_poly.entity_id
_entity_poly.type
_entity_poly.pdbx_seq_one_letter_code
_entity_poly.pdbx_strand_id
1 'polypeptide(L)'
;MESKVVKGIEKGKNIKDYKKTFFNEYPDLKGSVVVHHAIEQQVLKRHPNLFSLEEIHALENLRGIPKEINSDIHLSKIRRDWNRFYRNSPNPTKEEVINYMIELDKK
;
A
#
# COMPACT_ATOMS: atom_id res chain seq x y z
N MET A 1 -23.22 -33.72 -27.30
CA MET A 1 -22.08 -33.61 -26.37
C MET A 1 -21.94 -32.15 -25.99
N GLU A 2 -22.38 -31.80 -24.80
CA GLU A 2 -22.08 -30.50 -24.19
C GLU A 2 -20.58 -30.39 -23.99
N SER A 3 -19.95 -29.36 -24.56
CA SER A 3 -18.64 -28.89 -24.12
C SER A 3 -18.80 -27.44 -23.68
N LYS A 4 -18.54 -27.27 -22.39
CA LYS A 4 -18.85 -26.14 -21.54
C LYS A 4 -18.12 -24.89 -22.03
N VAL A 5 -18.87 -23.79 -22.04
CA VAL A 5 -18.45 -22.40 -22.00
C VAL A 5 -17.06 -22.25 -21.37
N VAL A 6 -16.08 -21.84 -22.18
CA VAL A 6 -14.78 -21.44 -21.68
C VAL A 6 -15.01 -20.13 -20.91
N LYS A 7 -14.89 -20.23 -19.58
CA LYS A 7 -15.05 -19.14 -18.62
C LYS A 7 -14.31 -17.91 -19.10
N GLY A 8 -15.03 -16.79 -19.03
CA GLY A 8 -14.64 -15.50 -19.56
C GLY A 8 -13.22 -15.09 -19.21
N ILE A 9 -12.59 -14.43 -20.19
CA ILE A 9 -11.49 -13.51 -20.05
C ILE A 9 -11.74 -12.69 -18.77
N GLU A 10 -10.95 -12.95 -17.71
CA GLU A 10 -11.03 -12.20 -16.46
C GLU A 10 -10.67 -10.73 -16.75
N LYS A 11 -11.72 -9.92 -16.94
CA LYS A 11 -11.64 -8.47 -16.96
C LYS A 11 -11.02 -8.00 -15.64
N GLY A 12 -9.73 -7.67 -15.70
CA GLY A 12 -9.02 -6.91 -14.69
C GLY A 12 -8.69 -7.71 -13.44
N LYS A 13 -7.46 -8.24 -13.37
CA LYS A 13 -6.73 -8.26 -12.10
C LYS A 13 -6.60 -6.80 -11.65
N ASN A 14 -7.58 -6.36 -10.88
CA ASN A 14 -7.71 -5.00 -10.43
C ASN A 14 -6.48 -4.71 -9.57
N ILE A 15 -5.73 -3.68 -9.93
CA ILE A 15 -4.67 -3.03 -9.13
C ILE A 15 -5.16 -2.57 -7.73
N LYS A 16 -6.38 -2.94 -7.31
CA LYS A 16 -7.09 -2.59 -6.07
C LYS A 16 -7.08 -3.69 -5.00
N ASP A 17 -6.44 -4.83 -5.23
CA ASP A 17 -6.54 -5.99 -4.33
C ASP A 17 -5.77 -5.87 -3.01
N TYR A 18 -5.01 -4.79 -2.76
CA TYR A 18 -4.39 -4.58 -1.44
C TYR A 18 -5.43 -4.54 -0.30
N LYS A 19 -6.61 -3.96 -0.54
CA LYS A 19 -7.71 -3.99 0.45
C LYS A 19 -8.18 -5.41 0.71
N LYS A 20 -8.22 -6.24 -0.34
CA LYS A 20 -8.60 -7.64 -0.23
C LYS A 20 -7.54 -8.41 0.55
N THR A 21 -6.25 -8.22 0.26
CA THR A 21 -5.13 -8.78 1.05
C THR A 21 -5.30 -8.44 2.53
N PHE A 22 -5.52 -7.16 2.85
CA PHE A 22 -5.67 -6.71 4.24
C PHE A 22 -6.92 -7.28 4.93
N PHE A 23 -8.10 -7.21 4.30
CA PHE A 23 -9.35 -7.66 4.92
C PHE A 23 -9.56 -9.18 4.88
N ASN A 24 -8.76 -9.92 4.11
CA ASN A 24 -8.70 -11.38 4.22
C ASN A 24 -8.04 -11.80 5.54
N GLU A 25 -6.98 -11.08 5.95
CA GLU A 25 -6.30 -11.31 7.23
C GLU A 25 -7.06 -10.70 8.41
N TYR A 26 -7.59 -9.49 8.23
CA TYR A 26 -8.27 -8.72 9.28
C TYR A 26 -9.73 -8.42 8.92
N PRO A 27 -10.60 -9.45 8.79
CA PRO A 27 -11.99 -9.26 8.39
C PRO A 27 -12.78 -8.36 9.35
N ASP A 28 -12.48 -8.43 10.65
CA ASP A 28 -13.18 -7.68 11.70
C ASP A 28 -12.96 -6.17 11.63
N LEU A 29 -11.90 -5.72 10.96
CA LEU A 29 -11.61 -4.29 10.79
C LEU A 29 -12.39 -3.67 9.62
N LYS A 30 -13.10 -4.49 8.83
CA LYS A 30 -13.83 -4.03 7.66
C LYS A 30 -14.95 -3.06 8.06
N GLY A 31 -14.88 -1.85 7.52
CA GLY A 31 -15.84 -0.79 7.83
C GLY A 31 -15.41 0.13 8.97
N SER A 32 -14.43 -0.26 9.78
CA SER A 32 -13.88 0.55 10.88
C SER A 32 -12.61 1.30 10.48
N VAL A 33 -11.83 0.74 9.54
CA VAL A 33 -10.56 1.31 9.09
C VAL A 33 -10.54 1.62 7.59
N VAL A 34 -9.60 2.48 7.19
CA VAL A 34 -9.16 2.63 5.81
C VAL A 34 -7.82 1.94 5.66
N VAL A 35 -7.68 1.10 4.62
CA VAL A 35 -6.42 0.40 4.33
C VAL A 35 -5.48 1.35 3.62
N HIS A 36 -4.26 1.43 4.14
CA HIS A 36 -3.19 2.27 3.63
C HIS A 36 -1.91 1.49 3.43
N HIS A 37 -1.02 2.04 2.60
CA HIS A 37 0.29 1.44 2.39
C HIS A 37 1.28 2.07 3.36
N ALA A 38 2.04 1.24 4.08
CA ALA A 38 3.13 1.68 4.93
C ALA A 38 4.23 2.33 4.08
N ILE A 39 4.64 1.66 2.99
CA ILE A 39 5.45 2.25 1.92
C ILE A 39 4.53 2.85 0.87
N GLU A 40 4.59 4.16 0.65
CA GLU A 40 3.61 4.79 -0.24
C GLU A 40 3.79 4.43 -1.73
N GLN A 41 2.68 4.28 -2.44
CA GLN A 41 2.64 3.88 -3.85
C GLN A 41 3.48 4.76 -4.79
N GLN A 42 3.77 6.01 -4.42
CA GLN A 42 4.60 6.87 -5.28
C GLN A 42 6.06 6.41 -5.36
N VAL A 43 6.54 5.52 -4.48
CA VAL A 43 7.86 4.91 -4.60
C VAL A 43 8.04 4.26 -5.97
N LEU A 44 6.99 3.63 -6.51
CA LEU A 44 7.00 2.97 -7.82
C LEU A 44 7.22 3.96 -8.98
N LYS A 45 6.79 5.21 -8.80
CA LYS A 45 6.93 6.28 -9.81
C LYS A 45 8.24 7.06 -9.64
N ARG A 46 8.64 7.31 -8.39
CA ARG A 46 9.82 8.13 -8.06
C ARG A 46 11.13 7.34 -8.17
N HIS A 47 11.09 6.06 -7.82
CA HIS A 47 12.24 5.16 -7.83
C HIS A 47 11.84 3.87 -8.55
N PRO A 48 11.71 3.90 -9.89
CA PRO A 48 11.33 2.73 -10.65
C PRO A 48 12.29 1.58 -10.38
N ASN A 49 11.75 0.36 -10.24
CA ASN A 49 12.47 -0.88 -9.90
C ASN A 49 13.00 -0.95 -8.45
N LEU A 50 12.81 0.08 -7.62
CA LEU A 50 13.19 -0.01 -6.21
C LEU A 50 12.24 -0.89 -5.41
N PHE A 51 10.96 -0.94 -5.76
CA PHE A 51 9.99 -1.90 -5.23
C PHE A 51 9.09 -2.37 -6.37
N SER A 52 8.57 -3.59 -6.25
CA SER A 52 7.51 -4.10 -7.12
C SER A 52 6.13 -3.72 -6.57
N LEU A 53 5.11 -3.81 -7.42
CA LEU A 53 3.73 -3.58 -7.02
C LEU A 53 3.28 -4.61 -5.98
N GLU A 54 3.71 -5.86 -6.16
CA GLU A 54 3.43 -6.97 -5.26
C GLU A 54 4.06 -6.72 -3.88
N GLU A 55 5.29 -6.22 -3.82
CA GLU A 55 5.98 -5.90 -2.56
C GLU A 55 5.18 -4.87 -1.76
N ILE A 56 4.74 -3.76 -2.37
CA ILE A 56 4.00 -2.72 -1.64
C ILE A 56 2.55 -3.12 -1.30
N HIS A 57 1.98 -4.09 -2.01
CA HIS A 57 0.64 -4.65 -1.75
C HIS A 57 0.66 -5.82 -0.76
N ALA A 58 1.84 -6.28 -0.34
CA ALA A 58 2.00 -7.36 0.62
C ALA A 58 1.47 -6.93 2.00
N LEU A 59 0.93 -7.87 2.76
CA LEU A 59 0.25 -7.61 4.04
C LEU A 59 1.13 -6.81 5.01
N GLU A 60 2.43 -7.12 5.06
CA GLU A 60 3.44 -6.44 5.88
C GLU A 60 3.58 -4.94 5.55
N ASN A 61 3.21 -4.53 4.35
CA ASN A 61 3.23 -3.15 3.87
C ASN A 61 1.85 -2.48 3.89
N LEU A 62 0.86 -3.08 4.57
CA LEU A 62 -0.49 -2.52 4.71
C LEU A 62 -0.83 -2.20 6.16
N ARG A 63 -1.53 -1.07 6.38
CA ARG A 63 -1.99 -0.62 7.70
C ARG A 63 -3.48 -0.32 7.65
N GLY A 64 -4.21 -0.74 8.68
CA GLY A 64 -5.59 -0.31 8.91
C GLY A 64 -5.57 0.95 9.77
N ILE A 65 -5.98 2.09 9.22
CA ILE A 65 -6.05 3.34 9.98
C ILE A 65 -7.50 3.63 10.33
N PRO A 66 -7.83 3.82 11.62
CA PRO A 66 -9.18 4.13 12.06
C PRO A 66 -9.75 5.35 11.31
N LYS A 67 -11.01 5.26 10.90
CA LYS A 67 -11.66 6.30 10.05
C LYS A 67 -11.68 7.68 10.71
N GLU A 68 -11.79 7.72 12.03
CA GLU A 68 -11.86 8.91 12.87
C GLU A 68 -10.59 9.78 12.81
N ILE A 69 -9.42 9.18 12.58
CA ILE A 69 -8.13 9.88 12.48
C ILE A 69 -7.60 9.96 11.03
N ASN A 70 -8.31 9.34 10.09
CA ASN A 70 -7.87 9.19 8.71
C ASN A 70 -7.69 10.54 7.99
N SER A 71 -8.54 11.56 8.23
CA SER A 71 -8.36 12.86 7.57
C SER A 71 -7.02 13.51 7.93
N ASP A 72 -6.67 13.47 9.21
CA ASP A 72 -5.55 14.21 9.78
C ASP A 72 -4.22 13.52 9.48
N ILE A 73 -4.22 12.19 9.55
CA ILE A 73 -3.04 11.36 9.28
C ILE A 73 -2.81 11.23 7.77
N HIS A 74 -3.86 10.95 7.00
CA HIS A 74 -3.69 10.49 5.61
C HIS A 74 -3.63 11.57 4.55
N LEU A 75 -4.29 12.71 4.74
CA LEU A 75 -4.38 13.71 3.67
C LEU A 75 -3.17 14.64 3.63
N SER A 76 -2.36 14.69 4.68
CA SER A 76 -1.22 15.62 4.70
C SER A 76 0.03 15.11 5.40
N LYS A 77 -0.04 14.49 6.58
CA LYS A 77 1.17 14.29 7.40
C LYS A 77 2.08 13.20 6.83
N ILE A 78 1.56 11.98 6.65
CA ILE A 78 2.32 10.85 6.08
C ILE A 78 2.86 11.20 4.69
N ARG A 79 2.02 11.81 3.84
CA ARG A 79 2.44 12.23 2.51
C ARG A 79 3.52 13.32 2.53
N ARG A 80 3.43 14.31 3.43
CA ARG A 80 4.48 15.33 3.60
C ARG A 80 5.79 14.73 4.09
N ASP A 81 5.70 13.76 4.99
CA ASP A 81 6.84 13.06 5.54
C ASP A 81 7.56 12.25 4.45
N TRP A 82 6.85 11.43 3.68
CA TRP A 82 7.48 10.74 2.56
C TRP A 82 8.02 11.67 1.48
N ASN A 83 7.31 12.75 1.14
CA ASN A 83 7.83 13.76 0.21
C ASN A 83 9.09 14.45 0.76
N ARG A 84 9.25 14.57 2.07
CA ARG A 84 10.49 15.08 2.69
C ARG A 84 11.60 14.05 2.56
N PHE A 85 11.32 12.77 2.86
CA PHE A 85 12.28 11.69 2.68
C PHE A 85 12.83 11.64 1.25
N TYR A 86 11.98 11.58 0.22
CA TYR A 86 12.44 11.51 -1.17
C TYR A 86 13.16 12.78 -1.66
N ARG A 87 12.94 13.94 -1.03
CA ARG A 87 13.72 15.16 -1.33
C ARG A 87 15.13 15.09 -0.74
N ASN A 88 15.28 14.49 0.44
CA ASN A 88 16.55 14.38 1.14
C ASN A 88 17.36 13.16 0.68
N SER A 89 16.68 12.14 0.18
CA SER A 89 17.25 10.89 -0.32
C SER A 89 16.78 10.67 -1.77
N PRO A 90 17.41 11.32 -2.76
CA PRO A 90 16.96 11.25 -4.16
C PRO A 90 17.19 9.88 -4.81
N ASN A 91 18.12 9.07 -4.28
CA ASN A 91 18.41 7.71 -4.74
C ASN A 91 18.49 6.77 -3.52
N PRO A 92 17.37 6.54 -2.80
CA PRO A 92 17.40 5.73 -1.60
C PRO A 92 17.57 4.25 -1.98
N THR A 93 18.25 3.51 -1.11
CA THR A 93 18.26 2.05 -1.11
C THR A 93 16.94 1.48 -0.60
N LYS A 94 16.67 0.19 -0.87
CA LYS A 94 15.51 -0.51 -0.29
C LYS A 94 15.52 -0.43 1.23
N GLU A 95 16.69 -0.63 1.84
CA GLU A 95 16.88 -0.61 3.29
C GLU A 95 16.54 0.76 3.89
N GLU A 96 16.97 1.86 3.27
CA GLU A 96 16.63 3.21 3.76
C GLU A 96 15.12 3.48 3.70
N VAL A 97 14.43 3.01 2.65
CA VAL A 97 12.97 3.13 2.55
C VAL A 97 12.27 2.32 3.64
N ILE A 98 12.72 1.09 3.90
CA ILE A 98 12.17 0.22 4.94
C ILE A 98 12.42 0.82 6.33
N ASN A 99 13.64 1.27 6.62
CA ASN A 99 13.98 1.92 7.87
C ASN A 99 13.13 3.17 8.09
N TYR A 100 12.94 3.98 7.05
CA TYR A 100 12.07 5.16 7.13
C TYR A 100 10.61 4.79 7.40
N MET A 101 10.09 3.75 6.75
CA MET A 101 8.75 3.21 7.02
C MET A 101 8.62 2.76 8.48
N ILE A 102 9.60 2.02 9.02
CA ILE A 102 9.62 1.58 10.43
C ILE A 102 9.56 2.78 11.37
N GLU A 103 10.34 3.84 11.10
CA GLU A 103 10.32 5.06 11.91
C GLU A 103 9.02 5.85 11.79
N LEU A 104 8.37 5.82 10.62
CA LEU A 104 7.09 6.49 10.42
C LEU A 104 5.94 5.78 11.16
N ASP A 105 5.95 4.45 11.19
CA ASP A 105 4.95 3.64 11.90
C ASP A 105 5.00 3.80 13.43
N LYS A 106 6.15 4.25 13.98
CA LYS A 106 6.32 4.52 15.42
C LYS A 106 5.76 5.88 15.89
N LYS A 107 5.44 6.78 14.95
CA LYS A 107 4.99 8.15 15.25
C LYS A 107 3.49 8.26 15.45
#